data_AF-A0A7T5UW62-F1
#
_entry.id   AF-A0A7T5UW62-F1
#
_cell.length_a   1.000
_cell.length_b   1.000
_cell.length_c   1.000
_cell.angle_alpha   90.00
_cell.angle_beta   90.00
_cell.angle_gamma   90.00
#
_symmetry.space_group_name_H-M   'P 1'
#
loop_
_entity.id
_entity.type
_entity.pdbx_description
1 polymer ?
#
loop_
_entity_poly.entity_id
_entity_poly.type
_entity_poly.pdbx_seq_one_letter_code
_entity_poly.pdbx_strand_id
1 'polypeptide(L)'
;MTPRQVLYAKAAFVISLVATIGSLYFSNVALYAPCDLCWYQRIAIYPLLAIVGVGLIRHDNNLHFYALPLLMFGLIVSVYQNLLYYGIVAESTAVCGLGVSCAAKYIEWLGFITIPLLSLIGLITLTVLMFAFKKEGATK
;
A
#
# COMPACT_ATOMS: atom_id res chain seq x y z
N MET A 1 -5.70 5.10 23.14
CA MET A 1 -4.72 5.85 22.31
C MET A 1 -4.37 7.20 22.94
N THR A 2 -3.14 7.69 22.74
CA THR A 2 -2.78 9.10 22.99
C THR A 2 -3.31 10.03 21.89
N PRO A 3 -3.37 11.36 22.10
CA PRO A 3 -3.74 12.31 21.03
C PRO A 3 -2.87 12.18 19.77
N ARG A 4 -1.56 11.92 19.93
CA ARG A 4 -0.64 11.66 18.83
C ARG A 4 -0.94 10.35 18.09
N GLN A 5 -1.23 9.27 18.81
CA GLN A 5 -1.65 8.01 18.21
C GLN A 5 -2.93 8.16 17.38
N VAL A 6 -3.91 8.91 17.88
CA VAL A 6 -5.14 9.22 17.14
C VAL A 6 -4.81 9.99 15.85
N LEU A 7 -3.90 10.96 15.89
CA LEU A 7 -3.46 11.70 14.71
C LEU A 7 -2.84 10.77 13.65
N TYR A 8 -1.91 9.89 14.05
CA TYR A 8 -1.28 8.95 13.14
C TYR A 8 -2.26 7.94 12.54
N ALA A 9 -3.18 7.41 13.36
CA ALA A 9 -4.21 6.49 12.88
C ALA A 9 -5.19 7.19 11.91
N LYS A 10 -5.56 8.45 12.15
CA LYS A 10 -6.37 9.25 11.22
C LYS A 10 -5.66 9.49 9.88
N ALA A 11 -4.38 9.88 9.92
CA ALA A 11 -3.60 10.07 8.71
C ALA A 11 -3.48 8.76 7.91
N ALA A 12 -3.20 7.65 8.59
CA ALA A 12 -3.14 6.34 7.96
C ALA A 12 -4.48 5.91 7.36
N PHE A 13 -5.60 6.18 8.04
CA PHE A 13 -6.93 5.91 7.52
C PHE A 13 -7.18 6.65 6.20
N VAL A 14 -6.92 7.96 6.17
CA VAL A 14 -7.09 8.78 4.96
C VAL A 14 -6.23 8.27 3.81
N ILE A 15 -4.96 7.95 4.06
CA ILE A 15 -4.05 7.44 3.01
C ILE A 15 -4.53 6.07 2.50
N SER A 16 -4.93 5.16 3.40
CA SER A 16 -5.44 3.84 3.00
C SER A 16 -6.75 3.93 2.21
N LEU A 17 -7.59 4.93 2.52
CA LEU A 17 -8.83 5.20 1.81
C LEU A 17 -8.53 5.71 0.39
N VAL A 18 -7.65 6.70 0.27
CA VAL A 18 -7.21 7.24 -1.03
C VAL A 18 -6.55 6.16 -1.88
N ALA A 19 -5.69 5.32 -1.29
CA ALA A 19 -5.06 4.20 -2.00
C ALA A 19 -6.09 3.17 -2.49
N THR A 20 -7.09 2.84 -1.67
CA THR A 20 -8.17 1.91 -2.03
C THR A 20 -9.04 2.47 -3.16
N ILE A 21 -9.48 3.73 -3.03
CA ILE A 21 -10.29 4.41 -4.05
C ILE A 21 -9.51 4.54 -5.35
N GLY A 22 -8.25 4.99 -5.29
CA GLY A 22 -7.38 5.11 -6.47
C GLY A 22 -7.20 3.77 -7.18
N SER A 23 -6.93 2.70 -6.43
CA SER A 23 -6.83 1.34 -6.97
C SER A 23 -8.13 0.91 -7.69
N LEU A 24 -9.30 1.18 -7.11
CA LEU A 24 -10.59 0.85 -7.72
C LEU A 24 -10.92 1.72 -8.93
N TYR A 25 -10.56 3.00 -8.89
CA TYR A 25 -10.74 3.93 -10.00
C TYR A 25 -9.96 3.47 -11.24
N PHE A 26 -8.68 3.11 -11.06
CA PHE A 26 -7.86 2.65 -12.18
C PHE A 26 -8.42 1.39 -12.86
N SER A 27 -9.02 0.46 -12.11
CA SER A 27 -9.61 -0.74 -12.72
C SER A 27 -11.01 -0.56 -13.28
N ASN A 28 -11.90 0.17 -12.58
CA ASN A 28 -13.31 0.23 -12.98
C ASN A 28 -13.64 1.42 -13.88
N VAL A 29 -12.87 2.51 -13.80
CA VAL A 29 -13.13 3.74 -14.55
C VAL A 29 -12.10 3.92 -15.66
N ALA A 30 -10.81 3.82 -15.34
CA ALA A 30 -9.74 3.92 -16.35
C ALA A 30 -9.52 2.61 -17.12
N LEU A 31 -10.20 1.52 -16.74
CA LEU A 31 -10.16 0.20 -17.38
C LEU A 31 -8.75 -0.41 -17.49
N TYR A 32 -7.86 -0.08 -16.54
CA TYR A 32 -6.55 -0.72 -16.44
C TYR A 32 -6.67 -2.06 -15.72
N ALA A 33 -6.35 -3.12 -16.45
CA ALA A 33 -6.31 -4.47 -15.91
C ALA A 33 -5.23 -4.56 -14.81
N PRO A 34 -5.56 -5.03 -13.61
CA PRO A 34 -4.58 -5.26 -12.57
C PRO A 34 -3.72 -6.47 -12.92
N CYS A 35 -2.41 -6.34 -12.78
CA CYS A 35 -1.49 -7.47 -12.87
C CYS A 35 -1.49 -8.29 -11.56
N ASP A 36 -0.85 -9.47 -11.58
CA ASP A 36 -0.73 -10.38 -10.43
C ASP A 36 -0.11 -9.68 -9.20
N LEU A 37 0.94 -8.88 -9.40
CA LEU A 37 1.60 -8.11 -8.34
C LEU A 37 0.71 -7.01 -7.74
N CYS A 38 -0.08 -6.33 -8.57
CA CYS A 38 -1.06 -5.36 -8.11
C CYS A 38 -2.14 -6.04 -7.24
N TRP A 39 -2.54 -7.27 -7.58
CA TRP A 39 -3.48 -8.05 -6.77
C TRP A 39 -2.93 -8.36 -5.38
N TYR A 40 -1.67 -8.77 -5.28
CA TYR A 40 -1.03 -8.99 -3.98
C TYR A 40 -0.99 -7.71 -3.13
N GLN A 41 -0.76 -6.55 -3.73
CA GLN A 41 -0.84 -5.27 -3.02
C GLN A 41 -2.26 -4.93 -2.55
N ARG A 42 -3.30 -5.25 -3.35
CA ARG A 42 -4.71 -5.07 -2.94
C ARG A 42 -5.08 -5.93 -1.74
N ILE A 43 -4.60 -7.17 -1.69
CA ILE A 43 -4.79 -8.07 -0.54
C ILE A 43 -4.18 -7.46 0.73
N ALA A 44 -3.10 -6.68 0.63
CA ALA A 44 -2.55 -5.95 1.76
C ALA A 44 -3.37 -4.70 2.12
N ILE A 45 -3.72 -3.87 1.14
CA ILE A 45 -4.29 -2.52 1.36
C ILE A 45 -5.77 -2.55 1.73
N TYR A 46 -6.59 -3.39 1.07
CA TYR A 46 -8.04 -3.35 1.26
C TYR A 46 -8.46 -3.77 2.68
N PRO A 47 -7.91 -4.84 3.27
CA PRO A 47 -8.17 -5.17 4.67
C PRO A 47 -7.60 -4.12 5.62
N LEU A 48 -6.46 -3.51 5.28
CA LEU A 48 -5.81 -2.50 6.11
C LEU A 48 -6.71 -1.29 6.35
N LEU A 49 -7.45 -0.82 5.33
CA LEU A 49 -8.43 0.27 5.47
C LEU A 49 -9.45 -0.05 6.58
N ALA A 50 -10.00 -1.27 6.56
CA ALA A 50 -10.95 -1.72 7.57
C ALA A 50 -10.30 -1.86 8.96
N ILE A 51 -9.10 -2.45 9.04
CA ILE A 51 -8.36 -2.64 10.29
C ILE A 51 -8.05 -1.29 10.96
N VAL A 52 -7.52 -0.33 10.20
CA VAL A 52 -7.21 1.02 10.72
C VAL A 52 -8.48 1.76 11.11
N GLY A 53 -9.57 1.64 10.34
CA GLY A 53 -10.86 2.21 10.68
C GLY A 53 -11.43 1.67 11.98
N VAL A 54 -11.46 0.34 12.15
CA VAL A 54 -11.92 -0.31 13.38
C VAL A 54 -11.01 0.04 14.57
N GLY A 55 -9.69 0.02 14.38
CA GLY A 55 -8.74 0.41 15.42
C GLY A 55 -8.93 1.85 15.90
N LEU A 56 -9.26 2.77 14.98
CA LEU A 56 -9.57 4.16 15.31
C LEU A 56 -10.86 4.29 16.13
N ILE A 57 -11.94 3.59 15.73
CA ILE A 57 -13.24 3.60 16.44
C ILE A 57 -13.11 3.00 17.84
N ARG A 58 -12.35 1.90 17.97
CA ARG A 58 -12.15 1.21 19.25
C ARG A 58 -11.04 1.80 20.12
N HIS A 59 -10.34 2.82 19.64
CA HIS A 59 -9.17 3.41 20.30
C HIS A 59 -8.10 2.36 20.70
N ASP A 60 -7.92 1.35 19.87
CA ASP A 60 -7.04 0.21 20.11
C ASP A 60 -5.54 0.59 20.02
N ASN A 61 -4.81 0.49 21.13
CA ASN A 61 -3.37 0.75 21.18
C ASN A 61 -2.53 -0.34 20.48
N ASN A 62 -3.12 -1.51 20.22
CA ASN A 62 -2.49 -2.65 19.59
C ASN A 62 -2.65 -2.67 18.07
N LEU A 63 -3.25 -1.62 17.47
CA LEU A 63 -3.49 -1.50 16.03
C LEU A 63 -2.26 -1.86 15.17
N HIS A 64 -1.07 -1.47 15.61
CA HIS A 64 0.19 -1.71 14.91
C HIS A 64 0.51 -3.20 14.70
N PHE A 65 0.07 -4.10 15.59
CA PHE A 65 0.30 -5.54 15.43
C PHE A 65 -0.47 -6.14 14.25
N TYR A 66 -1.63 -5.58 13.91
CA TYR A 66 -2.43 -6.03 12.78
C TYR A 66 -2.04 -5.33 11.47
N ALA A 67 -1.69 -4.05 11.56
CA ALA A 67 -1.37 -3.22 10.41
C ALA A 67 0.02 -3.49 9.82
N LEU A 68 1.06 -3.62 10.66
CA LEU A 68 2.45 -3.74 10.20
C LEU A 68 2.72 -4.99 9.36
N PRO A 69 2.22 -6.21 9.69
CA PRO A 69 2.47 -7.39 8.85
C PRO A 69 1.94 -7.23 7.42
N LEU A 70 0.72 -6.69 7.27
CA LEU A 70 0.12 -6.42 5.97
C LEU A 70 0.91 -5.36 5.20
N LEU A 71 1.32 -4.29 5.88
CA LEU A 71 2.11 -3.22 5.27
C LEU A 71 3.48 -3.70 4.80
N MET A 72 4.17 -4.49 5.61
CA MET A 72 5.48 -5.06 5.24
C MET A 72 5.35 -6.00 4.05
N PHE A 73 4.32 -6.85 4.01
CA PHE A 73 4.04 -7.69 2.86
C PHE A 73 3.80 -6.86 1.59
N GLY A 74 2.89 -5.88 1.65
CA GLY A 74 2.61 -5.00 0.53
C GLY A 74 3.85 -4.22 0.07
N LEU A 75 4.69 -3.77 1.00
CA LEU A 75 5.92 -3.03 0.74
C LEU A 75 6.95 -3.88 -0.03
N ILE A 76 7.14 -5.14 0.36
CA ILE A 76 8.03 -6.06 -0.36
C ILE A 76 7.55 -6.26 -1.79
N VAL A 77 6.24 -6.49 -1.97
CA VAL A 77 5.62 -6.68 -3.28
C VAL A 77 5.75 -5.42 -4.16
N SER A 78 5.55 -4.22 -3.60
CA SER A 78 5.64 -2.97 -4.35
C SER A 78 7.08 -2.60 -4.72
N VAL A 79 8.04 -2.88 -3.84
CA VAL A 79 9.47 -2.78 -4.18
C VAL A 79 9.78 -3.70 -5.36
N TYR A 80 9.43 -4.98 -5.28
CA TYR A 80 9.66 -5.94 -6.35
C TYR A 80 9.03 -5.50 -7.69
N GLN A 81 7.78 -5.00 -7.66
CA GLN A 81 7.13 -4.49 -8.86
C GLN A 81 7.85 -3.28 -9.46
N ASN A 82 8.36 -2.36 -8.64
CA ASN A 82 9.15 -1.23 -9.16
C ASN A 82 10.46 -1.71 -9.79
N LEU A 83 11.15 -2.70 -9.20
CA LEU A 83 12.36 -3.26 -9.81
C LEU A 83 12.09 -3.87 -11.20
N LEU A 84 10.95 -4.55 -11.37
CA LEU A 84 10.51 -5.06 -12.67
C LEU A 84 10.19 -3.93 -13.64
N TYR A 85 9.44 -2.93 -13.19
CA TYR A 85 9.02 -1.80 -14.01
C TYR A 85 10.22 -1.01 -14.57
N TYR A 86 11.25 -0.78 -13.76
CA TYR A 86 12.47 -0.09 -14.18
C TYR A 86 13.50 -0.99 -14.88
N GLY A 87 13.17 -2.26 -15.15
CA GLY A 87 14.02 -3.20 -15.88
C GLY A 87 15.28 -3.64 -15.12
N ILE A 88 15.32 -3.43 -13.80
CA ILE A 88 16.42 -3.91 -12.94
C ILE A 88 16.37 -5.44 -12.83
N VAL A 89 15.17 -5.99 -12.81
CA VAL A 89 14.92 -7.44 -12.82
C VAL A 89 14.26 -7.81 -14.13
N ALA A 90 14.74 -8.88 -14.77
CA ALA A 90 14.19 -9.36 -16.03
C ALA A 90 12.80 -9.97 -15.81
N GLU A 91 11.85 -9.58 -16.66
CA GLU A 91 10.47 -10.07 -16.61
C GLU A 91 10.37 -11.59 -16.78
N SER A 92 11.32 -12.21 -17.48
CA SER A 92 11.43 -13.66 -17.63
C SER A 92 11.65 -14.42 -16.32
N THR A 93 12.11 -13.73 -15.27
CA THR A 93 12.28 -14.30 -13.93
C THR A 93 11.08 -14.07 -13.02
N ALA A 94 10.11 -13.28 -13.50
CA ALA A 94 9.01 -12.83 -12.67
C ALA A 94 7.90 -13.87 -12.60
N VAL A 95 7.39 -14.08 -11.38
CA VAL A 95 6.19 -14.91 -11.10
C VAL A 95 4.93 -14.13 -11.48
N CYS A 96 4.90 -13.60 -12.70
CA CYS A 96 3.76 -12.93 -13.29
C CYS A 96 3.56 -13.46 -14.70
N GLY A 97 2.36 -13.93 -14.99
CA GLY A 97 2.11 -14.67 -16.23
C GLY A 97 0.67 -15.13 -16.42
N LEU A 98 -0.21 -14.90 -15.43
CA LEU A 98 -1.63 -15.18 -15.52
C LEU A 98 -2.41 -13.88 -15.81
N GLY A 99 -2.04 -13.17 -16.89
CA GLY A 99 -2.73 -11.95 -17.29
C GLY A 99 -1.82 -10.91 -17.94
N VAL A 100 -2.07 -9.64 -17.64
CA VAL A 100 -1.26 -8.52 -18.16
C VAL A 100 0.11 -8.47 -17.48
N SER A 101 1.11 -8.02 -18.24
CA SER A 101 2.48 -7.80 -17.74
C SER A 101 2.49 -6.91 -16.50
N CYS A 102 3.30 -7.28 -15.51
CA CYS A 102 3.53 -6.44 -14.32
C CYS A 102 4.42 -5.22 -14.60
N ALA A 103 5.09 -5.20 -15.75
CA ALA A 103 5.86 -4.07 -16.27
C ALA A 103 5.06 -3.24 -17.32
N ALA A 104 3.76 -3.55 -17.51
CA ALA A 104 2.93 -2.80 -18.43
C ALA A 104 2.85 -1.31 -18.06
N LYS A 105 3.07 -0.45 -19.05
CA LYS A 105 3.07 1.01 -18.89
C LYS A 105 1.70 1.59 -19.20
N TYR A 106 0.87 1.78 -18.16
CA TYR A 106 -0.44 2.42 -18.30
C TYR A 106 -0.39 3.94 -18.15
N ILE A 107 0.30 4.44 -17.13
CA ILE A 107 0.46 5.86 -16.84
C ILE A 107 1.94 6.15 -16.57
N GLU A 108 2.47 7.16 -17.24
CA GLU A 108 3.74 7.82 -16.94
C GLU A 108 3.51 9.33 -16.88
N TRP A 109 3.12 9.85 -15.71
CA TRP A 109 3.02 11.30 -15.53
C TRP A 109 4.41 11.87 -15.25
N LEU A 110 4.76 13.00 -15.90
CA LEU A 110 6.08 13.64 -15.81
C LEU A 110 7.27 12.73 -16.20
N GLY A 111 7.01 11.57 -16.83
CA GLY A 111 8.04 10.61 -17.24
C GLY A 111 8.59 9.70 -16.11
N PHE A 112 8.12 9.84 -14.87
CA PHE A 112 8.57 9.02 -13.73
C PHE A 112 7.46 8.64 -12.74
N ILE A 113 6.31 9.32 -12.74
CA ILE A 113 5.20 9.00 -11.84
C ILE A 113 4.38 7.88 -12.48
N THR A 114 4.53 6.69 -11.90
CA THR A 114 3.92 5.45 -12.40
C THR A 114 3.03 4.84 -11.32
N ILE A 115 2.09 3.98 -11.73
CA ILE A 115 1.20 3.29 -10.79
C ILE A 115 1.98 2.49 -9.73
N PRO A 116 3.02 1.70 -10.08
CA PRO A 116 3.85 1.03 -9.08
C PRO A 116 4.55 1.99 -8.12
N LEU A 117 5.04 3.14 -8.59
CA LEU A 117 5.72 4.12 -7.75
C LEU A 117 4.75 4.78 -6.76
N LEU A 118 3.55 5.16 -7.21
CA LEU A 118 2.47 5.68 -6.38
C LEU A 118 2.12 4.71 -5.24
N SER A 119 2.00 3.42 -5.57
CA SER A 119 1.75 2.37 -4.57
C SER A 119 2.88 2.25 -3.54
N LEU A 120 4.14 2.25 -4.02
CA LEU A 120 5.32 2.18 -3.15
C LEU A 120 5.35 3.36 -2.15
N ILE A 121 5.15 4.58 -2.63
CA ILE A 121 5.11 5.78 -1.77
C ILE A 121 3.99 5.68 -0.73
N GLY A 122 2.79 5.24 -1.14
CA GLY A 122 1.66 5.05 -0.24
C GLY A 122 1.96 4.03 0.88
N LEU A 123 2.53 2.88 0.52
CA LEU A 123 2.90 1.82 1.46
C LEU A 123 4.04 2.23 2.40
N ILE A 124 5.06 2.94 1.90
CA ILE A 124 6.12 3.52 2.74
C ILE A 124 5.51 4.48 3.76
N THR A 125 4.66 5.39 3.30
CA THR A 125 4.04 6.41 4.16
C THR A 125 3.19 5.76 5.25
N LEU A 126 2.35 4.78 4.89
CA LEU A 126 1.56 4.02 5.87
C LEU A 126 2.44 3.26 6.87
N THR A 127 3.53 2.65 6.40
CA THR A 127 4.49 1.92 7.23
C THR A 127 5.14 2.85 8.25
N VAL A 128 5.63 4.02 7.81
CA VAL A 128 6.23 5.04 8.68
C VAL A 128 5.21 5.53 9.73
N LEU A 129 3.96 5.79 9.33
CA LEU A 129 2.91 6.21 10.26
C LEU A 129 2.60 5.13 11.32
N MET A 130 2.58 3.85 10.93
CA MET A 130 2.36 2.76 11.89
C MET A 130 3.54 2.53 12.83
N PHE A 131 4.78 2.73 12.37
CA PHE A 131 5.94 2.73 13.25
C PHE A 131 5.93 3.92 14.22
N ALA A 132 5.55 5.11 13.77
CA ALA A 132 5.38 6.28 14.63
C ALA A 132 4.28 6.04 15.68
N PHE A 133 3.16 5.44 15.28
CA PHE A 133 2.09 5.02 16.19
C PHE A 133 2.58 4.05 17.27
N LYS A 134 3.38 3.05 16.88
CA LYS A 134 4.00 2.08 17.79
C LYS A 134 4.94 2.77 18.79
N LYS A 135 5.81 3.66 18.30
CA LYS A 135 6.79 4.38 19.13
C LYS A 135 6.13 5.22 20.22
N GLU A 136 5.07 5.95 19.89
CA GLU A 136 4.30 6.73 20.87
C GLU A 136 3.62 5.84 21.93
N GLY A 137 3.25 4.60 21.58
CA GLY A 137 2.70 3.64 22.52
C GLY A 137 3.74 3.08 23.50
N ALA A 138 4.99 2.95 23.06
CA ALA A 138 6.10 2.41 23.86
C ALA A 138 6.78 3.44 24.79
N THR A 139 6.50 4.73 24.62
CA THR A 139 7.05 5.81 25.46
C THR A 139 6.22 6.05 26.72
N LYS A 140 5.17 5.25 26.95
CA LYS A 140 4.35 5.23 28.16
C LYS A 140 4.79 4.10 29.06
#